data_AF-A0A7C5FTR5-F1
#
_entry.id   AF-A0A7C5FTR5-F1
#
_cell.length_a   1.000
_cell.length_b   1.000
_cell.length_c   1.000
_cell.angle_alpha   90.00
_cell.angle_beta   90.00
_cell.angle_gamma   90.00
#
_symmetry.space_group_name_H-M   'P 1'
#
loop_
_entity.id
_entity.type
_entity.pdbx_description
1 polymer ?
#
loop_
_entity_poly.entity_id
_entity_poly.type
_entity_poly.pdbx_seq_one_letter_code
_entity_poly.pdbx_strand_id
1 'polypeptide(L)'
;IDTRRRFGLMSKESDDLSRIIIVEVDGNVIGMLVDSVAEVVYLRQSEIETAPNVGKDDSSHYIQGVSSRDDSLLILVDVNKFLSEEEISEFSSF
;
A
#
# COMPACT_ATOMS: atom_id res chain seq x y z
N ILE A 1 4.48 -9.83 2.78
CA ILE A 1 5.24 -8.61 2.45
C ILE A 1 5.16 -7.61 3.60
N ASP A 2 6.28 -7.00 3.98
CA ASP A 2 6.33 -5.94 5.00
C ASP A 2 6.18 -4.57 4.33
N THR A 3 5.08 -3.88 4.61
CA THR A 3 4.77 -2.61 3.96
C THR A 3 5.70 -1.47 4.41
N ARG A 4 6.21 -1.49 5.66
CA ARG A 4 7.14 -0.46 6.14
C ARG A 4 8.41 -0.45 5.32
N ARG A 5 8.99 -1.64 5.12
CA ARG A 5 10.20 -1.80 4.29
C ARG A 5 9.95 -1.34 2.85
N ARG A 6 8.77 -1.65 2.30
CA ARG A 6 8.38 -1.26 0.93
C ARG A 6 8.19 0.25 0.77
N PHE A 7 7.72 0.94 1.80
CA PHE A 7 7.64 2.41 1.85
C PHE A 7 8.95 3.08 2.29
N GLY A 8 10.04 2.33 2.50
CA GLY A 8 11.32 2.88 2.99
C GLY A 8 11.29 3.37 4.43
N LEU A 9 10.29 2.96 5.21
CA LEU A 9 10.16 3.30 6.62
C LEU A 9 11.07 2.42 7.47
N MET A 10 11.50 2.93 8.63
CA MET A 10 12.28 2.14 9.58
C MET A 10 11.50 0.92 10.03
N SER A 11 12.18 -0.23 10.15
CA SER A 11 11.57 -1.44 10.69
C SER A 11 11.02 -1.20 12.09
N LYS A 12 9.90 -1.86 12.41
CA LYS A 12 9.23 -1.81 13.70
C LYS A 12 8.84 -3.25 14.07
N GLU A 13 9.00 -3.64 15.33
CA GLU A 13 8.47 -4.92 15.80
C GLU A 13 6.94 -4.90 15.74
N SER A 14 6.36 -6.03 15.36
CA SER A 14 4.91 -6.22 15.37
C SER A 14 4.39 -6.18 16.81
N ASP A 15 3.34 -5.40 17.02
CA ASP A 15 2.62 -5.25 18.28
C ASP A 15 1.17 -5.75 18.16
N ASP A 16 0.39 -5.60 19.22
CA ASP A 16 -1.02 -6.01 19.27
C ASP A 16 -1.93 -5.28 18.25
N LEU A 17 -1.45 -4.17 17.68
CA LEU A 17 -2.17 -3.40 16.66
C LEU A 17 -1.83 -3.85 15.24
N SER A 18 -0.70 -4.53 15.07
CA SER A 18 -0.22 -4.99 13.76
C SER A 18 -1.21 -5.97 13.13
N ARG A 19 -1.44 -5.84 11.82
CA ARG A 19 -2.41 -6.67 11.07
C ARG A 19 -1.78 -7.20 9.78
N ILE A 20 -2.32 -8.32 9.29
CA ILE A 20 -2.02 -8.82 7.95
C ILE A 20 -3.24 -8.55 7.08
N ILE A 21 -3.08 -7.72 6.06
CA ILE A 21 -4.08 -7.51 5.01
C ILE A 21 -3.87 -8.58 3.95
N ILE A 22 -4.92 -9.36 3.65
CA ILE A 22 -4.89 -10.35 2.58
C ILE A 22 -5.41 -9.69 1.30
N VAL A 23 -4.61 -9.71 0.25
CA VAL A 23 -4.95 -9.19 -1.07
C VAL A 23 -4.79 -10.29 -2.11
N GLU A 24 -5.58 -10.21 -3.17
CA GLU A 24 -5.43 -11.06 -4.35
C GLU A 24 -4.91 -10.20 -5.51
N VAL A 25 -3.77 -10.58 -6.08
CA VAL A 25 -3.14 -9.91 -7.21
C VAL A 25 -2.74 -10.96 -8.24
N ASP A 26 -3.25 -10.83 -9.46
CA ASP A 26 -3.04 -11.78 -10.56
C ASP A 26 -3.30 -13.25 -10.18
N GLY A 27 -4.34 -13.49 -9.35
CA GLY A 27 -4.72 -14.82 -8.87
C GLY A 27 -3.86 -15.36 -7.73
N ASN A 28 -2.89 -14.59 -7.24
CA ASN A 28 -2.04 -14.93 -6.11
C ASN A 28 -2.56 -14.28 -4.82
N VAL A 29 -2.66 -15.06 -3.75
CA VAL A 29 -3.07 -14.56 -2.43
C VAL A 29 -1.84 -14.14 -1.64
N ILE A 30 -1.76 -12.86 -1.30
CA ILE A 30 -0.59 -12.25 -0.66
C ILE A 30 -0.99 -11.59 0.66
N GLY A 31 -0.22 -11.86 1.70
CA GLY A 31 -0.36 -11.21 3.01
C GLY A 31 0.57 -10.00 3.14
N MET A 32 0.00 -8.84 3.48
CA MET A 32 0.71 -7.59 3.71
C MET A 32 0.69 -7.23 5.20
N LEU A 33 1.84 -7.19 5.84
CA LEU A 33 2.00 -6.74 7.23
C LEU A 33 1.92 -5.21 7.29
N VAL A 34 0.99 -4.70 8.10
CA VAL A 34 0.77 -3.28 8.35
C VAL A 34 0.79 -2.97 9.84
N ASP A 35 1.09 -1.73 10.19
CA ASP A 35 1.14 -1.26 11.57
C ASP A 35 -0.22 -1.34 12.29
N SER A 36 -1.30 -1.03 11.57
CA SER A 36 -2.68 -1.10 12.07
C SER A 36 -3.70 -0.95 10.95
N VAL A 37 -4.97 -1.27 11.24
CA VAL A 37 -6.11 -0.95 10.39
C VAL A 37 -6.99 0.02 11.17
N ALA A 38 -7.16 1.25 10.65
CA ALA A 38 -7.94 2.29 11.32
C ALA A 38 -9.44 2.08 11.09
N GLU A 39 -9.94 2.36 9.89
CA GLU A 39 -11.35 2.24 9.53
C GLU A 39 -11.53 2.11 8.00
N VAL A 40 -12.76 1.82 7.57
CA VAL A 40 -13.15 1.81 6.16
C VAL A 40 -13.81 3.13 5.81
N VAL A 41 -13.24 3.85 4.84
CA VAL A 41 -13.75 5.15 4.39
C VAL A 41 -14.31 5.05 2.98
N TYR A 42 -15.42 5.75 2.73
CA TYR A 42 -15.91 5.99 1.38
C TYR A 42 -15.26 7.26 0.81
N LEU A 43 -14.71 7.15 -0.39
CA LEU A 43 -14.09 8.26 -1.13
C LEU A 43 -14.76 8.40 -2.49
N ARG A 44 -15.17 9.62 -2.83
CA ARG A 44 -15.64 9.98 -4.17
C ARG A 44 -14.44 10.24 -5.07
N GLN A 45 -14.56 9.91 -6.35
CA GLN A 45 -13.50 10.18 -7.32
C GLN A 45 -13.10 11.67 -7.38
N SER A 46 -14.04 12.58 -7.13
CA SER A 46 -13.80 14.03 -7.07
C SER A 46 -12.96 14.49 -5.88
N GLU A 47 -12.82 13.66 -4.84
CA GLU A 47 -12.02 13.93 -3.65
C GLU A 47 -10.58 13.43 -3.82
N ILE A 48 -10.32 12.64 -4.87
CA ILE A 48 -9.00 12.09 -5.18
C ILE A 48 -8.28 13.06 -6.11
N GLU A 49 -7.21 13.66 -5.60
CA GLU A 49 -6.26 14.43 -6.38
C GLU A 49 -5.21 13.50 -6.97
N THR A 50 -4.78 13.77 -8.20
CA THR A 50 -3.63 13.09 -8.79
C THR A 50 -2.44 13.32 -7.88
N ALA A 51 -1.74 12.24 -7.51
CA ALA A 51 -0.55 12.37 -6.70
C ALA A 51 0.40 13.36 -7.38
N PRO A 52 0.93 14.37 -6.65
CA PRO A 52 1.98 15.21 -7.20
C PRO A 52 3.10 14.27 -7.68
N ASN A 53 3.76 14.54 -8.81
CA ASN A 53 4.91 13.73 -9.25
C ASN A 53 5.98 13.74 -8.14
N VAL A 54 5.94 12.76 -7.24
CA VAL A 54 6.81 12.68 -6.06
C VAL A 54 8.14 12.10 -6.52
N GLY A 55 8.90 12.92 -7.25
CA GLY A 55 10.32 12.69 -7.53
C GLY A 55 10.66 11.47 -8.40
N LYS A 56 11.95 11.34 -8.71
CA LYS A 56 12.56 10.24 -9.48
C LYS A 56 12.69 8.93 -8.66
N ASP A 57 11.78 8.71 -7.71
CA ASP A 57 11.88 7.59 -6.78
C ASP A 57 10.84 6.51 -7.14
N ASP A 58 11.19 5.24 -6.96
CA ASP A 58 10.35 4.11 -7.37
C ASP A 58 8.97 4.11 -6.69
N SER A 59 8.85 4.80 -5.56
CA SER A 59 7.61 5.01 -4.80
C SER A 59 6.50 5.74 -5.56
N SER A 60 6.85 6.54 -6.58
CA SER A 60 5.89 7.21 -7.46
C SER A 60 5.01 6.22 -8.26
N HIS A 61 5.52 5.02 -8.55
CA HIS A 61 4.87 4.11 -9.51
C HIS A 61 3.58 3.45 -8.98
N TYR A 62 3.43 3.31 -7.66
CA TYR A 62 2.28 2.64 -7.05
C TYR A 62 1.31 3.61 -6.34
N ILE A 63 1.60 4.91 -6.28
CA ILE A 63 0.65 5.87 -5.71
C ILE A 63 -0.37 6.23 -6.79
N GLN A 64 -1.63 5.87 -6.56
CA GLN A 64 -2.74 6.17 -7.45
C GLN A 64 -3.21 7.62 -7.32
N GLY A 65 -3.16 8.17 -6.10
CA GLY A 65 -3.65 9.50 -5.80
C GLY A 65 -3.57 9.82 -4.32
N VAL A 66 -4.02 11.01 -3.96
CA VAL A 66 -4.13 11.46 -2.58
C VAL A 66 -5.49 12.09 -2.32
N SER A 67 -5.99 12.00 -1.10
CA SER A 67 -7.23 12.65 -0.67
C SER A 67 -6.99 13.28 0.69
N SER A 68 -7.30 14.56 0.83
CA SER A 68 -7.30 15.23 2.14
C SER A 68 -8.69 15.18 2.75
N ARG A 69 -8.80 14.71 4.00
CA ARG A 69 -10.07 14.61 4.72
C ARG A 69 -9.84 14.77 6.22
N ASP A 70 -10.63 15.61 6.88
CA ASP A 70 -10.61 15.76 8.35
C ASP A 70 -9.17 15.97 8.90
N ASP A 71 -8.42 16.88 8.26
CA ASP A 71 -7.00 17.18 8.52
C ASP A 71 -6.01 16.00 8.35
N SER A 72 -6.46 14.90 7.75
CA SER A 72 -5.68 13.70 7.47
C SER A 72 -5.43 13.55 5.97
N LEU A 73 -4.19 13.20 5.60
CA LEU A 73 -3.83 12.87 4.23
C LEU A 73 -3.96 11.36 4.01
N LEU A 74 -4.86 10.97 3.13
CA LEU A 74 -5.03 9.60 2.68
C LEU A 74 -4.24 9.40 1.39
N ILE A 75 -3.32 8.45 1.38
CA ILE A 75 -2.56 8.05 0.19
C ILE A 75 -3.22 6.81 -0.39
N LEU A 76 -3.66 6.88 -1.65
CA LEU A 76 -4.25 5.76 -2.36
C LEU A 76 -3.12 4.99 -3.05
N VAL A 77 -3.01 3.71 -2.73
CA VAL A 77 -1.97 2.83 -3.25
C VAL A 77 -2.59 1.79 -4.17
N ASP A 78 -2.08 1.69 -5.39
CA ASP A 78 -2.41 0.63 -6.33
C ASP A 78 -1.62 -0.62 -5.94
N VAL A 79 -2.30 -1.56 -5.30
CA VAL A 79 -1.70 -2.80 -4.79
C VAL A 79 -1.08 -3.63 -5.92
N ASN A 80 -1.63 -3.61 -7.14
CA ASN A 80 -1.07 -4.37 -8.26
C ASN A 80 0.31 -3.83 -8.67
N LYS A 81 0.49 -2.51 -8.63
CA LYS A 81 1.79 -1.87 -8.91
C LYS A 81 2.72 -1.87 -7.72
N PHE A 82 2.15 -1.94 -6.51
CA PHE A 82 2.91 -1.99 -5.27
C PHE A 82 3.68 -3.31 -5.13
N LEU A 83 3.14 -4.40 -5.68
CA LEU A 83 3.75 -5.72 -5.75
C LEU A 83 4.47 -5.85 -7.10
N SER A 84 5.77 -6.14 -7.12
CA SER A 84 6.45 -6.33 -8.41
C SER A 84 6.15 -7.71 -8.99
N GLU A 85 6.17 -7.82 -10.33
CA GLU A 85 5.99 -9.10 -11.03
C GLU A 85 7.01 -10.16 -10.58
N GLU A 86 8.24 -9.74 -10.25
CA GLU A 86 9.28 -10.62 -9.69
C GLU A 86 8.89 -11.17 -8.31
N GLU A 87 8.38 -10.33 -7.41
CA GLU A 87 7.91 -10.75 -6.08
C GLU A 87 6.75 -11.73 -6.20
N ILE A 88 5.75 -11.42 -7.04
CA ILE A 88 4.60 -12.29 -7.29
C ILE A 88 5.05 -13.66 -7.84
N SER A 89 6.02 -13.65 -8.77
CA SER A 89 6.57 -14.87 -9.36
C SER A 89 7.31 -15.73 -8.34
N GLU A 90 8.09 -15.13 -7.43
CA GLU A 90 8.75 -15.84 -6.33
C GLU A 90 7.75 -16.50 -5.37
N PHE A 91 6.62 -15.84 -5.07
CA PHE A 91 5.59 -16.40 -4.17
C PHE A 91 4.73 -17.48 -4.83
N SER A 92 4.52 -17.41 -6.15
CA SER A 92 3.77 -18.43 -6.92
C SER A 92 4.51 -19.75 -7.14
N SER A 93 5.81 -19.79 -6.85
CA SER A 93 6.68 -20.95 -7.09
C SER A 93 6.73 -21.95 -5.91
N PHE A 94 5.88 -21.77 -4.89
CA PHE A 94 5.72 -22.66 -3.74
C PHE A 94 4.37 -23.38 -3.76
#